data_AF-A0AAW0N7P9-F1
#
_entry.id   AF-A0AAW0N7P9-F1
#
_cell.length_a   1.000
_cell.length_b   1.000
_cell.length_c   1.000
_cell.angle_alpha   90.00
_cell.angle_beta   90.00
_cell.angle_gamma   90.00
#
_symmetry.space_group_name_H-M   'P 1'
#
loop_
_entity.id
_entity.type
_entity.pdbx_description
1 polymer ?
#
loop_
_entity_poly.entity_id
_entity_poly.type
_entity_poly.pdbx_seq_one_letter_code
_entity_poly.pdbx_strand_id
1 'polypeptide(L)'
;MPPNIMDGFQTVLRFFTNQKATIGYSFMALLTIGGERVFSMVSFQCPCNREQNFAYGMMFLLGPAAVLLVLGLFTNTRLWRLYTGCCLNPMKLCPRGNCCNCVRVFLSILSGACVAPIMWLSVALLNATFYECAVSGLNDNLVVELFCVNRTMKCREELANVPCDRSKLTANERMELLLMFRAQSQILGWCIIMISALVGLLGACYKNCRSKVSYLQLTFWKRYMEKEREHFDAYAVNYATKLAERNLQSFFENKEPDPFPFPSHRAWEEISELYTFRSSDQRYSTLQRYVENGRHDERKPVMDVEHGMEMS
;
A
#
# COMPACT_ATOMS: atom_id res chain seq x y z
N MET A 1 5.43 -9.99 39.73
CA MET A 1 4.09 -9.91 39.09
C MET A 1 3.51 -11.32 39.06
N PRO A 2 2.26 -11.56 39.51
CA PRO A 2 1.76 -12.92 39.70
C PRO A 2 1.59 -13.67 38.36
N PRO A 3 1.82 -15.00 38.34
CA PRO A 3 1.92 -15.82 37.12
C PRO A 3 0.64 -15.81 36.25
N ASN A 4 -0.55 -15.72 36.86
CA ASN A 4 -1.83 -15.72 36.13
C ASN A 4 -2.02 -14.50 35.19
N ILE A 5 -1.36 -13.37 35.46
CA ILE A 5 -1.45 -12.17 34.60
C ILE A 5 -0.54 -12.33 33.37
N MET A 6 0.61 -12.99 33.52
CA MET A 6 1.56 -13.25 32.43
C MET A 6 0.94 -14.18 31.38
N ASP A 7 0.23 -15.22 31.81
CA ASP A 7 -0.43 -16.19 30.92
C ASP A 7 -1.65 -15.59 30.23
N GLY A 8 -2.44 -14.78 30.96
CA GLY A 8 -3.54 -14.00 30.38
C GLY A 8 -3.05 -13.00 29.35
N PHE A 9 -1.98 -12.25 29.66
CA PHE A 9 -1.36 -11.29 28.75
C PHE A 9 -0.75 -11.98 27.53
N GLN A 10 -0.07 -13.11 27.69
CA GLN A 10 0.43 -13.92 26.57
C GLN A 10 -0.70 -14.45 25.69
N THR A 11 -1.83 -14.86 26.26
CA THR A 11 -2.98 -15.35 25.51
C THR A 11 -3.60 -14.24 24.65
N VAL A 12 -3.74 -13.05 25.24
CA VAL A 12 -4.20 -11.85 24.54
C VAL A 12 -3.20 -11.44 23.44
N LEU A 13 -1.90 -11.41 23.73
CA LEU A 13 -0.85 -11.15 22.74
C LEU A 13 -0.85 -12.15 21.59
N ARG A 14 -1.05 -13.45 21.88
CA ARG A 14 -1.18 -14.50 20.86
C ARG A 14 -2.42 -14.28 19.99
N PHE A 15 -3.54 -13.88 20.58
CA PHE A 15 -4.75 -13.53 19.83
C PHE A 15 -4.51 -12.34 18.89
N PHE A 16 -3.95 -11.23 19.41
CA PHE A 16 -3.58 -10.07 18.61
C PHE A 16 -2.57 -10.43 17.52
N THR A 17 -1.62 -11.30 17.82
CA THR A 17 -0.59 -11.74 16.89
C THR A 17 -1.13 -12.63 15.77
N ASN A 18 -2.08 -13.51 16.09
CA ASN A 18 -2.73 -14.39 15.11
C ASN A 18 -3.72 -13.64 14.21
N GLN A 19 -4.32 -12.54 14.69
CA GLN A 19 -5.33 -11.76 13.98
C GLN A 19 -4.82 -10.38 13.51
N LYS A 20 -3.49 -10.16 13.46
CA LYS A 20 -2.86 -8.87 13.10
C LYS A 20 -3.49 -8.21 11.87
N ALA A 21 -3.74 -8.98 10.81
CA ALA A 21 -4.33 -8.47 9.57
C ALA A 21 -5.78 -8.01 9.74
N THR A 22 -6.63 -8.83 10.37
CA THR A 22 -8.04 -8.51 10.63
C THR A 22 -8.16 -7.27 11.53
N ILE A 23 -7.36 -7.22 12.59
CA ILE A 23 -7.34 -6.09 13.54
C ILE A 23 -6.84 -4.82 12.85
N GLY A 24 -5.81 -4.93 12.02
CA GLY A 24 -5.31 -3.84 11.18
C GLY A 24 -6.41 -3.25 10.29
N TYR A 25 -7.13 -4.09 9.54
CA TYR A 25 -8.21 -3.61 8.67
C TYR A 25 -9.38 -3.00 9.45
N SER A 26 -9.80 -3.60 10.57
CA SER A 26 -10.85 -3.04 11.41
C SER A 26 -10.45 -1.67 11.98
N PHE A 27 -9.20 -1.52 12.44
CA PHE A 27 -8.70 -0.25 12.94
C PHE A 27 -8.61 0.81 11.83
N MET A 28 -8.12 0.43 10.65
CA MET A 28 -8.09 1.34 9.50
C MET A 28 -9.51 1.77 9.09
N ALA A 29 -10.50 0.88 9.14
CA ALA A 29 -11.89 1.22 8.85
C ALA A 29 -12.44 2.25 9.86
N LEU A 30 -12.20 2.05 11.17
CA LEU A 30 -12.58 3.01 12.21
C LEU A 30 -11.93 4.38 12.01
N LEU A 31 -10.63 4.41 11.71
CA LEU A 31 -9.92 5.66 11.40
C LEU A 31 -10.48 6.35 10.16
N THR A 32 -10.87 5.58 9.14
CA THR A 32 -11.45 6.13 7.92
C THR A 32 -12.81 6.77 8.21
N ILE A 33 -13.65 6.11 9.00
CA ILE A 33 -14.95 6.67 9.44
C ILE A 33 -14.75 7.93 10.28
N GLY A 34 -13.83 7.91 11.25
CA GLY A 34 -13.53 9.07 12.07
C GLY A 34 -12.97 10.24 11.26
N GLY A 35 -12.01 9.96 10.37
CA GLY A 35 -11.41 10.97 9.49
C GLY A 35 -12.42 11.60 8.54
N GLU A 36 -13.27 10.79 7.90
CA GLU A 36 -14.33 11.30 7.02
C GLU A 36 -15.29 12.23 7.77
N ARG A 37 -15.73 11.84 8.97
CA ARG A 37 -16.59 12.67 9.80
C ARG A 37 -15.95 14.00 10.17
N VAL A 38 -14.66 14.01 10.52
CA VAL A 38 -13.93 15.25 10.82
C VAL A 38 -13.86 16.14 9.58
N PHE A 39 -13.48 15.61 8.40
CA PHE A 39 -13.42 16.42 7.18
C PHE A 39 -14.78 16.98 6.77
N SER A 40 -15.83 16.14 6.84
CA SER A 40 -17.19 16.53 6.48
C SER A 40 -17.77 17.59 7.43
N MET A 41 -17.53 17.47 8.75
CA MET A 41 -18.10 18.41 9.73
C MET A 41 -17.28 19.69 9.92
N VAL A 42 -15.96 19.63 9.83
CA VAL A 42 -15.07 20.73 10.24
C VAL A 42 -14.65 21.59 9.06
N SER A 43 -14.45 21.00 7.87
CA SER A 43 -13.83 21.71 6.74
C SER A 43 -14.73 21.81 5.52
N PHE A 44 -15.70 20.93 5.35
CA PHE A 44 -16.46 20.87 4.11
C PHE A 44 -17.71 21.75 4.15
N GLN A 45 -17.71 22.79 3.32
CA GLN A 45 -18.89 23.59 3.02
C GLN A 45 -18.95 23.73 1.50
N CYS A 46 -20.05 23.29 0.88
CA CYS A 46 -20.21 23.41 -0.57
C CYS A 46 -20.31 24.89 -0.95
N PRO A 47 -19.56 25.38 -1.96
CA PRO A 47 -19.51 26.81 -2.30
C PRO A 47 -20.77 27.34 -2.99
N CYS A 48 -21.68 26.45 -3.43
CA CYS A 48 -22.95 26.80 -4.10
C CYS A 48 -22.73 27.61 -5.38
N ASN A 49 -21.64 27.32 -6.08
CA ASN A 49 -21.31 27.95 -7.34
C ASN A 49 -21.19 26.85 -8.40
N ARG A 50 -21.99 26.96 -9.46
CA ARG A 50 -22.12 25.94 -10.51
C ARG A 50 -20.76 25.49 -11.06
N GLU A 51 -19.84 26.43 -11.29
CA GLU A 51 -18.53 26.11 -11.88
C GLU A 51 -17.56 25.45 -10.88
N GLN A 52 -17.72 25.70 -9.59
CA GLN A 52 -16.78 25.25 -8.55
C GLN A 52 -17.27 24.00 -7.81
N ASN A 53 -18.57 23.79 -7.71
CA ASN A 53 -19.18 22.68 -6.96
C ASN A 53 -18.63 21.31 -7.36
N PHE A 54 -18.51 21.06 -8.67
CA PHE A 54 -17.97 19.79 -9.19
C PHE A 54 -16.51 19.58 -8.76
N ALA A 55 -15.64 20.56 -9.03
CA ALA A 55 -14.22 20.47 -8.70
C ALA A 55 -14.00 20.36 -7.19
N TYR A 56 -14.73 21.14 -6.39
CA TYR A 56 -14.62 21.15 -4.93
C TYR A 56 -15.07 19.81 -4.32
N GLY A 57 -16.26 19.31 -4.69
CA GLY A 57 -16.76 18.03 -4.20
C GLY A 57 -15.85 16.86 -4.61
N MET A 58 -15.37 16.84 -5.86
CA MET A 58 -14.45 15.82 -6.34
C MET A 58 -13.08 15.87 -5.68
N MET A 59 -12.58 17.05 -5.32
CA MET A 59 -11.31 17.20 -4.61
C MET A 59 -11.37 16.60 -3.21
N PHE A 60 -12.45 16.83 -2.47
CA PHE A 60 -12.64 16.21 -1.14
C PHE A 60 -12.95 14.71 -1.22
N LEU A 61 -13.57 14.25 -2.32
CA LEU A 61 -13.82 12.84 -2.53
C LEU A 61 -12.54 12.07 -2.92
N LEU A 62 -11.78 12.54 -3.92
CA LEU A 62 -10.63 11.84 -4.49
C LEU A 62 -9.28 12.24 -3.89
N GLY A 63 -9.16 13.46 -3.35
CA GLY A 63 -7.91 13.98 -2.80
C GLY A 63 -7.35 13.11 -1.67
N PRO A 64 -8.13 12.84 -0.60
CA PRO A 64 -7.69 11.95 0.47
C PRO A 64 -7.41 10.52 -0.02
N ALA A 65 -8.19 10.00 -0.97
CA ALA A 65 -7.92 8.70 -1.60
C ALA A 65 -6.56 8.67 -2.32
N ALA A 66 -6.20 9.74 -3.04
CA ALA A 66 -4.91 9.85 -3.71
C ALA A 66 -3.74 9.91 -2.71
N VAL A 67 -3.89 10.70 -1.62
CA VAL A 67 -2.88 10.77 -0.56
C VAL A 67 -2.71 9.39 0.10
N LEU A 68 -3.81 8.70 0.43
CA LEU A 68 -3.76 7.35 1.00
C LEU A 68 -3.12 6.34 0.06
N LEU A 69 -3.35 6.46 -1.26
CA LEU A 69 -2.70 5.61 -2.26
C LEU A 69 -1.19 5.82 -2.26
N VAL A 70 -0.75 7.09 -2.26
CA VAL A 70 0.68 7.45 -2.21
C VAL A 70 1.31 6.89 -0.94
N LEU A 71 0.71 7.10 0.23
CA LEU A 71 1.18 6.54 1.50
C LEU A 71 1.22 5.00 1.49
N GLY A 72 0.21 4.36 0.88
CA GLY A 72 0.17 2.90 0.71
C GLY A 72 1.30 2.37 -0.18
N LEU A 73 1.70 3.14 -1.20
CA LEU A 73 2.87 2.81 -2.02
C LEU A 73 4.18 3.02 -1.24
N PHE A 74 4.32 4.14 -0.52
CA PHE A 74 5.51 4.44 0.30
C PHE A 74 5.77 3.40 1.38
N THR A 75 4.73 2.82 2.00
CA THR A 75 4.90 1.81 3.06
C THR A 75 5.13 0.39 2.52
N ASN A 76 5.03 0.18 1.20
CA ASN A 76 5.14 -1.14 0.59
C ASN A 76 6.60 -1.58 0.38
N THR A 77 7.10 -2.47 1.22
CA THR A 77 8.49 -2.99 1.14
C THR A 77 8.81 -3.71 -0.17
N ARG A 78 7.80 -4.29 -0.86
CA ARG A 78 8.00 -4.94 -2.16
C ARG A 78 8.27 -3.92 -3.27
N LEU A 79 7.68 -2.72 -3.16
CA LEU A 79 7.95 -1.62 -4.09
C LEU A 79 9.42 -1.19 -3.97
N TRP A 80 9.91 -0.97 -2.75
CA TRP A 80 11.30 -0.61 -2.52
C TRP A 80 12.28 -1.69 -3.00
N ARG A 81 12.00 -2.96 -2.73
CA ARG A 81 12.82 -4.07 -3.26
C ARG A 81 12.88 -4.10 -4.79
N LEU A 82 11.84 -3.64 -5.47
CA LEU A 82 11.81 -3.56 -6.93
C LEU A 82 12.60 -2.34 -7.46
N TYR A 83 12.47 -1.17 -6.82
CA TYR A 83 13.05 0.08 -7.32
C TYR A 83 14.49 0.35 -6.84
N THR A 84 14.87 -0.10 -5.63
CA THR A 84 16.22 0.11 -5.09
C THR A 84 17.24 -0.63 -5.95
N GLY A 85 18.18 0.11 -6.55
CA GLY A 85 19.20 -0.44 -7.46
C GLY A 85 18.74 -0.60 -8.91
N CYS A 86 17.59 -0.04 -9.31
CA CYS A 86 17.11 -0.07 -10.70
C CYS A 86 18.09 0.56 -11.70
N CYS A 87 18.77 1.65 -11.33
CA CYS A 87 19.76 2.31 -12.19
C CYS A 87 21.08 1.52 -12.33
N LEU A 88 21.35 0.58 -11.42
CA LEU A 88 22.52 -0.29 -11.47
C LEU A 88 22.26 -1.52 -12.35
N ASN A 89 21.04 -2.07 -12.30
CA ASN A 89 20.66 -3.23 -13.08
C ASN A 89 19.18 -3.16 -13.49
N PRO A 90 18.85 -2.53 -14.63
CA PRO A 90 17.46 -2.34 -15.07
C PRO A 90 16.76 -3.67 -15.39
N MET A 91 17.51 -4.75 -15.59
CA MET A 91 16.98 -6.10 -15.83
C MET A 91 16.36 -6.73 -14.58
N LYS A 92 16.55 -6.14 -13.38
CA LYS A 92 15.88 -6.56 -12.14
C LYS A 92 14.39 -6.29 -12.13
N LEU A 93 13.92 -5.22 -12.79
CA LEU A 93 12.49 -4.88 -12.78
C LEU A 93 11.69 -5.86 -13.61
N CYS A 94 12.13 -6.11 -14.84
CA CYS A 94 11.54 -7.11 -15.71
C CYS A 94 12.66 -7.88 -16.45
N PRO A 95 12.97 -9.13 -16.05
CA PRO A 95 13.89 -9.97 -16.80
C PRO A 95 13.39 -10.17 -18.23
N ARG A 96 14.29 -10.13 -19.23
CA ARG A 96 13.95 -10.38 -20.64
C ARG A 96 13.12 -11.66 -20.77
N GLY A 97 11.93 -11.54 -21.36
CA GLY A 97 11.05 -12.67 -21.68
C GLY A 97 9.91 -12.96 -20.69
N ASN A 98 9.74 -12.21 -19.60
CA ASN A 98 8.67 -12.50 -18.62
C ASN A 98 7.83 -11.28 -18.19
N CYS A 99 7.34 -10.50 -19.17
CA CYS A 99 6.48 -9.32 -18.96
C CYS A 99 5.27 -9.63 -18.04
N CYS A 100 4.65 -10.81 -18.21
CA CYS A 100 3.52 -11.26 -17.40
C CYS A 100 3.82 -11.32 -15.89
N ASN A 101 5.06 -11.68 -15.51
CA ASN A 101 5.45 -11.71 -14.10
C ASN A 101 5.66 -10.30 -13.55
N CYS A 102 6.20 -9.39 -14.37
CA CYS A 102 6.38 -7.98 -14.02
C CYS A 102 5.02 -7.31 -13.73
N VAL A 103 4.05 -7.50 -14.64
CA VAL A 103 2.67 -7.02 -14.47
C VAL A 103 2.02 -7.62 -13.22
N ARG A 104 2.20 -8.92 -12.97
CA ARG A 104 1.66 -9.59 -11.78
C ARG A 104 2.22 -9.02 -10.48
N VAL A 105 3.52 -8.73 -10.42
CA VAL A 105 4.16 -8.13 -9.25
C VAL A 105 3.62 -6.72 -9.02
N PHE A 106 3.52 -5.90 -10.07
CA PHE A 106 2.98 -4.55 -9.99
C PHE A 106 1.52 -4.55 -9.53
N LEU A 107 0.66 -5.40 -10.11
CA LEU A 107 -0.73 -5.56 -9.68
C LEU A 107 -0.82 -6.02 -8.21
N SER A 108 0.09 -6.87 -7.75
CA SER A 108 0.13 -7.30 -6.34
C SER A 108 0.55 -6.18 -5.39
N ILE A 109 1.36 -5.21 -5.84
CA ILE A 109 1.76 -4.05 -5.05
C ILE A 109 0.59 -3.07 -4.98
N LEU A 110 0.00 -2.78 -6.14
CA LEU A 110 -1.12 -1.85 -6.28
C LEU A 110 -2.35 -2.32 -5.51
N SER A 111 -2.69 -3.62 -5.59
CA SER A 111 -3.86 -4.16 -4.87
C SER A 111 -3.74 -4.01 -3.35
N GLY A 112 -2.53 -4.08 -2.79
CA GLY A 112 -2.28 -3.80 -1.38
C GLY A 112 -2.41 -2.31 -1.05
N ALA A 113 -1.89 -1.42 -1.90
CA ALA A 113 -1.95 0.03 -1.69
C ALA A 113 -3.37 0.61 -1.85
N CYS A 114 -4.22 -0.01 -2.69
CA CYS A 114 -5.58 0.46 -2.95
C CYS A 114 -6.59 0.17 -1.83
N VAL A 115 -6.24 -0.61 -0.81
CA VAL A 115 -7.18 -0.95 0.28
C VAL A 115 -7.69 0.31 1.00
N ALA A 116 -6.80 1.18 1.47
CA ALA A 116 -7.19 2.40 2.17
C ALA A 116 -7.98 3.40 1.29
N PRO A 117 -7.56 3.68 0.03
CA PRO A 117 -8.36 4.48 -0.91
C PRO A 117 -9.79 3.94 -1.13
N ILE A 118 -9.95 2.63 -1.32
CA ILE A 118 -11.27 2.00 -1.53
C ILE A 118 -12.14 2.17 -0.29
N MET A 119 -11.59 1.95 0.91
CA MET A 119 -12.32 2.18 2.16
C MET A 119 -12.75 3.63 2.31
N TRP A 120 -11.86 4.60 2.05
CA TRP A 120 -12.20 6.02 2.08
C TRP A 120 -13.36 6.35 1.16
N LEU A 121 -13.25 5.96 -0.12
CA LEU A 121 -14.30 6.23 -1.11
C LEU A 121 -15.64 5.61 -0.69
N SER A 122 -15.60 4.41 -0.13
CA SER A 122 -16.81 3.72 0.34
C SER A 122 -17.50 4.51 1.46
N VAL A 123 -16.74 4.94 2.48
CA VAL A 123 -17.28 5.73 3.60
C VAL A 123 -17.77 7.11 3.13
N ALA A 124 -16.97 7.81 2.34
CA ALA A 124 -17.31 9.14 1.83
C ALA A 124 -18.58 9.13 0.96
N LEU A 125 -18.74 8.11 0.10
CA LEU A 125 -19.94 7.94 -0.74
C LEU A 125 -21.17 7.54 0.09
N LEU A 126 -21.02 6.76 1.16
CA LEU A 126 -22.13 6.43 2.06
C LEU A 126 -22.62 7.66 2.85
N ASN A 127 -21.72 8.57 3.25
CA ASN A 127 -22.11 9.85 3.86
C ASN A 127 -22.73 10.83 2.85
N ALA A 128 -22.36 10.70 1.57
CA ALA A 128 -22.90 11.41 0.40
C ALA A 128 -22.63 12.92 0.30
N THR A 129 -22.17 13.58 1.36
CA THR A 129 -21.97 15.04 1.40
C THR A 129 -21.07 15.58 0.29
N PHE A 130 -19.95 14.92 -0.01
CA PHE A 130 -19.05 15.33 -1.10
C PHE A 130 -19.66 15.08 -2.49
N TYR A 131 -20.40 13.97 -2.65
CA TYR A 131 -21.06 13.61 -3.89
C TYR A 131 -22.22 14.56 -4.22
N GLU A 132 -23.05 14.88 -3.22
CA GLU A 132 -24.16 15.85 -3.33
C GLU A 132 -23.66 17.20 -3.87
N CYS A 133 -22.54 17.70 -3.34
CA CYS A 133 -21.92 18.92 -3.86
C CYS A 133 -21.38 18.72 -5.28
N ALA A 134 -20.65 17.64 -5.55
CA ALA A 134 -20.04 17.40 -6.85
C ALA A 134 -21.10 17.31 -7.98
N VAL A 135 -22.12 16.50 -7.78
CA VAL A 135 -23.17 16.24 -8.78
C VAL A 135 -24.00 17.48 -9.08
N SER A 136 -24.20 18.36 -8.08
CA SER A 136 -24.92 19.63 -8.25
C SER A 136 -24.24 20.61 -9.22
N GLY A 137 -22.93 20.47 -9.40
CA GLY A 137 -22.11 21.28 -10.32
C GLY A 137 -21.92 20.68 -11.71
N LEU A 138 -22.57 19.55 -12.02
CA LEU A 138 -22.44 18.93 -13.35
C LEU A 138 -23.09 19.79 -14.44
N ASN A 139 -22.38 19.93 -15.55
CA ASN A 139 -22.83 20.65 -16.75
C ASN A 139 -23.27 19.75 -17.88
N ASP A 140 -23.26 18.43 -17.67
CA ASP A 140 -23.70 17.45 -18.66
C ASP A 140 -25.23 17.46 -18.80
N ASN A 141 -25.72 17.77 -20.00
CA ASN A 141 -27.15 17.84 -20.30
C ASN A 141 -27.87 16.52 -19.98
N LEU A 142 -27.24 15.37 -20.30
CA LEU A 142 -27.85 14.06 -20.16
C LEU A 142 -28.08 13.71 -18.69
N VAL A 143 -27.07 14.00 -17.86
CA VAL A 143 -27.11 13.73 -16.43
C VAL A 143 -28.07 14.69 -15.73
N VAL A 144 -28.06 15.98 -16.11
CA VAL A 144 -28.95 17.00 -15.55
C VAL A 144 -30.42 16.74 -15.91
N GLU A 145 -30.71 16.29 -17.14
CA GLU A 145 -32.07 15.90 -17.54
C GLU A 145 -32.61 14.73 -16.72
N LEU A 146 -31.76 13.77 -16.33
CA LEU A 146 -32.14 12.67 -15.45
C LEU A 146 -32.58 13.16 -14.06
N PHE A 147 -32.02 14.26 -13.56
CA PHE A 147 -32.39 14.84 -12.26
C PHE A 147 -33.61 15.75 -12.33
N CYS A 148 -33.75 16.48 -13.43
CA CYS A 148 -34.81 17.46 -13.64
C CYS A 148 -35.89 16.95 -14.62
N VAL A 149 -36.19 15.64 -14.63
CA VAL A 149 -37.22 15.07 -15.52
C VAL A 149 -38.56 15.77 -15.26
N ASN A 150 -39.16 16.34 -16.31
CA ASN A 150 -40.40 17.13 -16.25
C ASN A 150 -40.36 18.38 -15.35
N ARG A 151 -39.18 18.85 -14.93
CA ARG A 151 -39.02 20.10 -14.16
C ARG A 151 -38.65 21.27 -15.08
N THR A 152 -39.00 22.48 -14.66
CA THR A 152 -38.77 23.73 -15.41
C THR A 152 -37.27 24.05 -15.57
N MET A 153 -36.90 24.92 -16.53
CA MET A 153 -35.54 25.49 -16.68
C MET A 153 -34.93 25.97 -15.35
N LYS A 154 -35.80 26.38 -14.42
CA LYS A 154 -35.44 26.78 -13.04
C LYS A 154 -34.76 25.67 -12.23
N CYS A 155 -35.11 24.39 -12.41
CA CYS A 155 -34.44 23.26 -11.76
C CYS A 155 -32.97 23.19 -12.17
N ARG A 156 -32.70 23.39 -13.46
CA ARG A 156 -31.36 23.34 -14.02
C ARG A 156 -30.50 24.50 -13.50
N GLU A 157 -31.04 25.71 -13.45
CA GLU A 157 -30.31 26.89 -12.96
C GLU A 157 -30.01 26.82 -11.47
N GLU A 158 -30.95 26.32 -10.67
CA GLU A 158 -30.86 26.29 -9.20
C GLU A 158 -30.19 25.02 -8.65
N LEU A 159 -29.84 24.05 -9.50
CA LEU A 159 -29.27 22.75 -9.08
C LEU A 159 -28.01 22.92 -8.20
N ALA A 160 -27.14 23.86 -8.56
CA ALA A 160 -25.90 24.15 -7.82
C ALA A 160 -26.15 24.72 -6.40
N ASN A 161 -27.34 25.27 -6.15
CA ASN A 161 -27.73 25.85 -4.86
C ASN A 161 -28.44 24.85 -3.94
N VAL A 162 -28.85 23.68 -4.47
CA VAL A 162 -29.61 22.65 -3.73
C VAL A 162 -28.89 22.17 -2.47
N PRO A 163 -27.56 21.89 -2.47
CA PRO A 163 -26.84 21.46 -1.27
C PRO A 163 -26.72 22.52 -0.16
N CYS A 164 -27.04 23.78 -0.47
CA CYS A 164 -26.70 24.92 0.36
C CYS A 164 -27.89 25.62 1.03
N ASP A 165 -29.10 25.08 0.88
CA ASP A 165 -30.33 25.69 1.36
C ASP A 165 -30.59 27.13 0.81
N ARG A 166 -29.95 27.47 -0.32
CA ARG A 166 -30.07 28.78 -0.99
C ARG A 166 -30.86 28.73 -2.29
N SER A 167 -31.38 27.56 -2.66
CA SER A 167 -32.09 27.39 -3.92
C SER A 167 -33.47 28.09 -3.88
N LYS A 168 -33.88 28.65 -5.02
CA LYS A 168 -35.24 29.24 -5.19
C LYS A 168 -36.33 28.19 -5.48
N LEU A 169 -36.03 26.91 -5.28
CA LEU A 169 -36.95 25.79 -5.42
C LEU A 169 -37.84 25.69 -4.18
N THR A 170 -38.99 25.03 -4.31
CA THR A 170 -39.81 24.73 -3.12
C THR A 170 -39.05 23.76 -2.20
N ALA A 171 -39.36 23.80 -0.90
CA ALA A 171 -38.69 22.93 0.08
C ALA A 171 -38.84 21.44 -0.28
N ASN A 172 -40.00 21.04 -0.82
CA ASN A 172 -40.26 19.67 -1.27
C ASN A 172 -39.39 19.29 -2.47
N GLU A 173 -39.31 20.12 -3.50
CA GLU A 173 -38.46 19.88 -4.68
C GLU A 173 -36.98 19.72 -4.32
N ARG A 174 -36.50 20.60 -3.44
CA ARG A 174 -35.12 20.54 -2.96
C ARG A 174 -34.85 19.24 -2.20
N MET A 175 -35.78 18.85 -1.32
CA MET A 175 -35.64 17.63 -0.54
C MET A 175 -35.67 16.38 -1.42
N GLU A 176 -36.54 16.33 -2.44
CA GLU A 176 -36.57 15.26 -3.43
C GLU A 176 -35.23 15.13 -4.17
N LEU A 177 -34.67 16.24 -4.64
CA LEU A 177 -33.36 16.25 -5.33
C LEU A 177 -32.23 15.79 -4.42
N LEU A 178 -32.17 16.28 -3.17
CA LEU A 178 -31.17 15.85 -2.19
C LEU A 178 -31.27 14.36 -1.87
N LEU A 179 -32.49 13.84 -1.69
CA LEU A 179 -32.72 12.41 -1.47
C LEU A 179 -32.24 11.58 -2.67
N MET A 180 -32.44 12.08 -3.90
CA MET A 180 -31.97 11.41 -5.10
C MET A 180 -30.44 11.39 -5.21
N PHE A 181 -29.77 12.52 -4.94
CA PHE A 181 -28.30 12.58 -4.91
C PHE A 181 -27.71 11.65 -3.85
N ARG A 182 -28.30 11.66 -2.65
CA ARG A 182 -27.88 10.78 -1.55
C ARG A 182 -28.08 9.31 -1.90
N ALA A 183 -29.23 8.95 -2.46
CA ALA A 183 -29.51 7.57 -2.87
C ALA A 183 -28.51 7.09 -3.93
N GLN A 184 -28.22 7.90 -4.95
CA GLN A 184 -27.22 7.55 -5.96
C GLN A 184 -25.82 7.39 -5.36
N SER A 185 -25.41 8.30 -4.48
CA SER A 185 -24.12 8.19 -3.77
C SER A 185 -24.02 6.91 -2.96
N GLN A 186 -25.07 6.56 -2.20
CA GLN A 186 -25.09 5.36 -1.38
C GLN A 186 -25.11 4.08 -2.22
N ILE A 187 -25.83 4.07 -3.35
CA ILE A 187 -25.78 2.95 -4.31
C ILE A 187 -24.36 2.77 -4.84
N LEU A 188 -23.70 3.85 -5.27
CA LEU A 188 -22.31 3.80 -5.73
C LEU A 188 -21.35 3.31 -4.63
N GLY A 189 -21.53 3.78 -3.39
CA GLY A 189 -20.77 3.33 -2.23
C GLY A 189 -20.91 1.82 -2.00
N TRP A 190 -22.14 1.29 -2.01
CA TRP A 190 -22.39 -0.15 -1.88
C TRP A 190 -21.86 -0.96 -3.08
N CYS A 191 -21.97 -0.44 -4.30
CA CYS A 191 -21.38 -1.06 -5.47
C CYS A 191 -19.86 -1.22 -5.33
N ILE A 192 -19.14 -0.20 -4.86
CA ILE A 192 -17.69 -0.27 -4.61
C ILE A 192 -17.37 -1.34 -3.56
N ILE A 193 -18.13 -1.40 -2.46
CA ILE A 193 -17.93 -2.41 -1.40
C ILE A 193 -18.13 -3.82 -1.97
N MET A 194 -19.23 -4.07 -2.68
CA MET A 194 -19.56 -5.39 -3.23
C MET A 194 -18.55 -5.84 -4.30
N ILE A 195 -18.20 -4.94 -5.22
CA ILE A 195 -17.23 -5.24 -6.28
C ILE A 195 -15.86 -5.51 -5.68
N SER A 196 -15.39 -4.68 -4.75
CA SER A 196 -14.07 -4.86 -4.12
C SER A 196 -14.00 -6.14 -3.29
N ALA A 197 -15.06 -6.49 -2.55
CA ALA A 197 -15.13 -7.75 -1.81
C ALA A 197 -15.09 -8.98 -2.76
N LEU A 198 -15.86 -8.93 -3.85
CA LEU A 198 -15.87 -10.00 -4.85
C LEU A 198 -14.52 -10.16 -5.55
N VAL A 199 -13.93 -9.05 -6.03
CA VAL A 199 -12.60 -9.03 -6.66
C VAL A 199 -11.53 -9.52 -5.69
N GLY A 200 -11.60 -9.11 -4.43
CA GLY A 200 -10.69 -9.57 -3.37
C GLY A 200 -10.78 -11.08 -3.16
N LEU A 201 -11.99 -11.63 -3.06
CA LEU A 201 -12.23 -13.06 -2.90
C LEU A 201 -11.73 -13.85 -4.11
N LEU A 202 -12.13 -13.46 -5.32
CA LEU A 202 -11.70 -14.10 -6.56
C LEU A 202 -10.18 -14.04 -6.74
N GLY A 203 -9.57 -12.90 -6.43
CA GLY A 203 -8.11 -12.73 -6.46
C GLY A 203 -7.39 -13.64 -5.47
N ALA A 204 -7.90 -13.77 -4.23
CA ALA A 204 -7.36 -14.66 -3.23
C ALA A 204 -7.49 -16.14 -3.65
N CYS A 205 -8.67 -16.56 -4.11
CA CYS A 205 -8.94 -17.90 -4.61
C CYS A 205 -8.02 -18.24 -5.78
N TYR A 206 -7.94 -17.35 -6.78
CA TYR A 206 -7.08 -17.53 -7.95
C TYR A 206 -5.60 -17.66 -7.57
N LYS A 207 -5.12 -16.79 -6.66
CA LYS A 207 -3.74 -16.84 -6.15
C LYS A 207 -3.45 -18.15 -5.44
N ASN A 208 -4.36 -18.65 -4.61
CA ASN A 208 -4.21 -19.92 -3.91
C ASN A 208 -4.29 -21.12 -4.87
N CYS A 209 -5.22 -21.12 -5.84
CA CYS A 209 -5.33 -22.19 -6.84
C CYS A 209 -4.11 -22.26 -7.78
N ARG A 210 -3.49 -21.11 -8.10
CA ARG A 210 -2.25 -21.05 -8.89
C ARG A 210 -0.97 -21.21 -8.06
N SER A 211 -1.10 -21.47 -6.76
CA SER A 211 0.06 -21.73 -5.90
C SER A 211 0.78 -22.99 -6.38
N LYS A 212 2.11 -22.92 -6.48
CA LYS A 212 2.96 -24.09 -6.76
C LYS A 212 3.18 -24.99 -5.54
N VAL A 213 2.69 -24.57 -4.38
CA VAL A 213 2.87 -25.25 -3.08
C VAL A 213 1.53 -25.47 -2.40
N SER A 214 1.47 -26.53 -1.58
CA SER A 214 0.29 -26.84 -0.77
C SER A 214 0.07 -25.80 0.34
N TYR A 215 -1.13 -25.77 0.93
CA TYR A 215 -1.48 -24.82 1.98
C TYR A 215 -0.58 -24.89 3.23
N LEU A 216 -0.25 -26.11 3.69
CA LEU A 216 0.63 -26.29 4.86
C LEU A 216 2.05 -25.82 4.57
N GLN A 217 2.58 -26.14 3.38
CA GLN A 217 3.90 -25.68 2.96
C GLN A 217 3.93 -24.15 2.79
N LEU A 218 2.87 -23.55 2.27
CA LEU A 218 2.74 -22.09 2.18
C LEU A 218 2.71 -21.43 3.56
N THR A 219 2.04 -22.07 4.53
CA THR A 219 1.97 -21.58 5.92
C THR A 219 3.33 -21.67 6.59
N PHE A 220 4.05 -22.78 6.41
CA PHE A 220 5.43 -22.93 6.86
C PHE A 220 6.34 -21.86 6.25
N TRP A 221 6.25 -21.67 4.93
CA TRP A 221 7.05 -20.67 4.21
C TRP A 221 6.82 -19.25 4.76
N LYS A 222 5.58 -18.84 5.01
CA LYS A 222 5.29 -17.54 5.64
C LYS A 222 5.97 -17.38 7.00
N ARG A 223 5.92 -18.42 7.85
CA ARG A 223 6.56 -18.41 9.18
C ARG A 223 8.08 -18.37 9.07
N TYR A 224 8.66 -19.13 8.15
CA TYR A 224 10.10 -19.08 7.88
C TYR A 224 10.54 -17.67 7.50
N MET A 225 9.86 -17.01 6.56
CA MET A 225 10.19 -15.65 6.14
C MET A 225 10.07 -14.62 7.29
N GLU A 226 9.09 -14.78 8.17
CA GLU A 226 8.94 -13.90 9.35
C GLU A 226 10.12 -14.07 10.31
N LYS A 227 10.49 -15.32 10.61
CA LYS A 227 11.61 -15.63 11.50
C LYS A 227 12.96 -15.28 10.91
N GLU A 228 13.18 -15.55 9.63
CA GLU A 228 14.38 -15.16 8.91
C GLU A 228 14.60 -13.65 9.02
N ARG A 229 13.55 -12.84 8.82
CA ARG A 229 13.64 -11.38 8.95
C ARG A 229 13.97 -10.94 10.37
N GLU A 230 13.29 -11.49 11.38
CA GLU A 230 13.54 -11.17 12.79
C GLU A 230 15.00 -11.46 13.18
N HIS A 231 15.51 -12.63 12.79
CA HIS A 231 16.90 -13.00 13.04
C HIS A 231 17.89 -12.17 12.23
N PHE A 232 17.57 -11.86 10.97
CA PHE A 232 18.41 -11.00 10.13
C PHE A 232 18.56 -9.61 10.74
N ASP A 233 17.46 -8.98 11.15
CA ASP A 233 17.47 -7.64 11.74
C ASP A 233 18.30 -7.62 13.04
N ALA A 234 18.09 -8.61 13.93
CA ALA A 234 18.87 -8.75 15.16
C ALA A 234 20.37 -8.97 14.91
N TYR A 235 20.71 -9.82 13.93
CA TYR A 235 22.10 -10.10 13.57
C TYR A 235 22.77 -8.87 12.92
N ALA A 236 22.07 -8.16 12.03
CA ALA A 236 22.55 -6.97 11.37
C ALA A 236 22.86 -5.85 12.38
N VAL A 237 22.00 -5.65 13.39
CA VAL A 237 22.24 -4.70 14.48
C VAL A 237 23.49 -5.07 15.26
N ASN A 238 23.64 -6.34 15.67
CA ASN A 238 24.83 -6.79 16.39
C ASN A 238 26.11 -6.58 15.55
N TYR A 239 26.06 -6.89 14.25
CA TYR A 239 27.19 -6.74 13.34
C TYR A 239 27.57 -5.27 13.14
N ALA A 240 26.58 -4.38 13.02
CA ALA A 240 26.79 -2.94 12.92
C ALA A 240 27.40 -2.36 14.21
N THR A 241 26.96 -2.80 15.39
CA THR A 241 27.54 -2.38 16.67
C THR A 241 29.02 -2.73 16.76
N LYS A 242 29.40 -3.97 16.43
CA LYS A 242 30.81 -4.40 16.43
C LYS A 242 31.68 -3.58 15.48
N LEU A 243 31.16 -3.28 14.28
CA LEU A 243 31.87 -2.44 13.33
C LEU A 243 32.07 -1.02 13.86
N ALA A 244 31.02 -0.43 14.46
CA ALA A 244 31.09 0.91 15.04
C ALA A 244 32.09 0.98 16.19
N GLU A 245 32.07 0.00 17.11
CA GLU A 245 33.02 -0.10 18.22
C GLU A 245 34.46 -0.20 17.72
N ARG A 246 34.75 -1.10 16.77
CA ARG A 246 36.08 -1.24 16.15
C ARG A 246 36.57 0.08 15.57
N ASN A 247 35.72 0.78 14.82
CA ASN A 247 36.08 2.04 14.16
C ASN A 247 36.35 3.15 15.17
N LEU A 248 35.50 3.29 16.20
CA LEU A 248 35.68 4.30 17.25
C LEU A 248 36.96 4.03 18.04
N GLN A 249 37.21 2.77 18.40
CA GLN A 249 38.43 2.39 19.12
C GLN A 249 39.69 2.72 18.30
N SER A 250 39.72 2.32 17.04
CA SER A 250 40.86 2.58 16.15
C SER A 250 41.11 4.08 15.95
N PHE A 251 40.03 4.87 15.84
CA PHE A 251 40.10 6.33 15.71
C PHE A 251 40.65 7.01 16.97
N PHE A 252 40.11 6.71 18.15
CA PHE A 252 40.53 7.37 19.41
C PHE A 252 41.89 6.87 19.91
N GLU A 253 42.28 5.64 19.60
CA GLU A 253 43.61 5.10 19.94
C GLU A 253 44.66 5.37 18.85
N ASN A 254 44.28 6.00 17.73
CA ASN A 254 45.13 6.25 16.57
C ASN A 254 45.87 4.99 16.06
N LYS A 255 45.11 3.90 15.90
CA LYS A 255 45.60 2.59 15.42
C LYS A 255 44.98 2.22 14.08
N GLU A 256 45.70 1.43 13.30
CA GLU A 256 45.14 0.81 12.11
C GLU A 256 44.07 -0.23 12.50
N PRO A 257 42.90 -0.25 11.82
CA PRO A 257 41.81 -1.15 12.18
C PRO A 257 42.04 -2.59 11.71
N ASP A 258 41.74 -3.56 12.57
CA ASP A 258 41.78 -4.98 12.21
C ASP A 258 40.83 -5.32 11.04
N PRO A 259 41.18 -6.29 10.17
CA PRO A 259 40.31 -6.76 9.09
C PRO A 259 38.95 -7.22 9.62
N PHE A 260 37.88 -6.72 8.99
CA PHE A 260 36.50 -7.07 9.36
C PHE A 260 35.78 -7.65 8.14
N PRO A 261 35.38 -8.92 8.15
CA PRO A 261 34.83 -9.57 6.97
C PRO A 261 33.49 -8.95 6.58
N PHE A 262 33.24 -8.76 5.29
CA PHE A 262 31.94 -8.34 4.78
C PHE A 262 31.52 -9.24 3.62
N PRO A 263 30.21 -9.53 3.48
CA PRO A 263 29.69 -10.05 2.24
C PRO A 263 29.98 -9.06 1.11
N SER A 264 30.35 -9.59 -0.07
CA SER A 264 30.63 -8.76 -1.24
C SER A 264 29.38 -7.99 -1.69
N HIS A 265 29.56 -6.91 -2.45
CA HIS A 265 28.44 -6.15 -3.02
C HIS A 265 27.51 -7.05 -3.85
N ARG A 266 28.08 -8.01 -4.60
CA ARG A 266 27.32 -8.99 -5.38
C ARG A 266 26.44 -9.88 -4.50
N ALA A 267 26.92 -10.29 -3.33
CA ALA A 267 26.14 -11.07 -2.36
C ALA A 267 24.92 -10.30 -1.87
N TRP A 268 25.11 -9.02 -1.49
CA TRP A 268 24.02 -8.11 -1.09
C TRP A 268 23.01 -7.90 -2.21
N GLU A 269 23.50 -7.79 -3.44
CA GLU A 269 22.66 -7.61 -4.61
C GLU A 269 21.74 -8.82 -4.86
N GLU A 270 22.28 -10.04 -4.75
CA GLU A 270 21.58 -11.29 -5.03
C GLU A 270 20.52 -11.63 -3.96
N ILE A 271 20.82 -11.39 -2.68
CA ILE A 271 19.83 -11.62 -1.61
C ILE A 271 18.68 -10.61 -1.64
N SER A 272 18.89 -9.45 -2.28
CA SER A 272 17.88 -8.39 -2.42
C SER A 272 16.91 -8.59 -3.59
N GLU A 273 17.11 -9.61 -4.41
CA GLU A 273 16.23 -9.91 -5.55
C GLU A 273 14.78 -10.24 -5.12
N LEU A 274 13.84 -10.03 -6.04
CA LEU A 274 12.47 -10.50 -5.86
C LEU A 274 12.43 -12.03 -5.91
N TYR A 275 12.15 -12.63 -4.76
CA TYR A 275 12.04 -14.07 -4.64
C TYR A 275 10.86 -14.63 -5.46
N THR A 276 11.14 -15.67 -6.26
CA THR A 276 10.12 -16.46 -6.97
C THR A 276 10.29 -17.94 -6.67
N PHE A 277 9.24 -18.59 -6.16
CA PHE A 277 9.27 -20.02 -5.85
C PHE A 277 9.37 -20.89 -7.12
N ARG A 278 10.29 -21.88 -7.09
CA ARG A 278 10.45 -22.91 -8.12
C ARG A 278 10.26 -24.28 -7.48
N SER A 279 9.37 -25.11 -8.04
CA SER A 279 9.07 -26.45 -7.49
C SER A 279 10.23 -27.42 -7.57
N SER A 280 11.16 -27.19 -8.50
CA SER A 280 12.40 -27.96 -8.65
C SER A 280 13.42 -27.72 -7.54
N ASP A 281 13.20 -26.70 -6.69
CA ASP A 281 14.21 -26.18 -5.77
C ASP A 281 13.53 -25.64 -4.51
N GLN A 282 13.47 -26.46 -3.44
CA GLN A 282 12.68 -26.22 -2.23
C GLN A 282 13.29 -25.18 -1.27
N ARG A 283 13.70 -24.03 -1.81
CA ARG A 283 14.20 -22.89 -1.03
C ARG A 283 13.07 -21.92 -0.78
N TYR A 284 13.10 -21.22 0.33
CA TYR A 284 12.01 -20.33 0.78
C TYR A 284 12.37 -18.85 0.72
N SER A 285 13.65 -18.51 0.66
CA SER A 285 14.14 -17.13 0.51
C SER A 285 15.30 -17.04 -0.47
N THR A 286 15.61 -15.81 -0.90
CA THR A 286 16.81 -15.51 -1.69
C THR A 286 18.08 -15.70 -0.89
N LEU A 287 18.04 -15.44 0.42
CA LEU A 287 19.16 -15.67 1.33
C LEU A 287 19.46 -17.16 1.49
N GLN A 288 18.45 -18.00 1.72
CA GLN A 288 18.61 -19.45 1.74
C GLN A 288 19.19 -19.96 0.41
N ARG A 289 18.67 -19.45 -0.72
CA ARG A 289 19.18 -19.79 -2.05
C ARG A 289 20.64 -19.43 -2.23
N TYR A 290 21.05 -18.25 -1.76
CA TYR A 290 22.44 -17.80 -1.82
C TYR A 290 23.37 -18.70 -1.00
N VAL A 291 22.97 -19.05 0.23
CA VAL A 291 23.76 -19.90 1.12
C VAL A 291 23.90 -21.32 0.58
N GLU A 292 22.81 -21.91 0.09
CA GLU A 292 22.80 -23.31 -0.38
C GLU A 292 23.43 -23.53 -1.76
N ASN A 293 23.47 -22.50 -2.61
CA ASN A 293 24.15 -22.61 -3.92
C ASN A 293 25.68 -22.62 -3.82
N GLY A 294 26.24 -22.38 -2.63
CA GLY A 294 27.69 -22.32 -2.41
C GLY A 294 28.33 -21.05 -2.98
N ARG A 295 29.40 -20.57 -2.32
CA ARG A 295 30.19 -19.41 -2.77
C ARG A 295 30.92 -19.74 -4.07
N HIS A 296 30.30 -19.45 -5.22
CA HIS A 296 30.94 -19.66 -6.52
C HIS A 296 32.11 -18.70 -6.84
N ASP A 297 32.43 -17.73 -5.97
CA ASP A 297 33.41 -16.66 -6.27
C ASP A 297 34.66 -16.58 -5.34
N GLU A 298 34.88 -17.52 -4.41
CA GLU A 298 36.07 -17.46 -3.52
C GLU A 298 37.27 -18.34 -3.95
N ARG A 299 37.47 -18.52 -5.27
CA ARG A 299 38.75 -19.04 -5.79
C ARG A 299 39.22 -18.28 -7.03
N LYS A 300 39.38 -16.96 -6.93
CA LYS A 300 40.43 -16.26 -7.67
C LYS A 300 40.98 -15.15 -6.77
N PRO A 301 42.25 -15.23 -6.32
CA PRO A 301 42.90 -14.05 -5.80
C PRO A 301 42.97 -13.05 -6.96
N VAL A 302 42.42 -11.86 -6.74
CA VAL A 302 42.63 -10.71 -7.62
C VAL A 302 44.13 -10.43 -7.55
N MET A 303 44.88 -10.82 -8.57
CA MET A 303 46.25 -10.34 -8.73
C MET A 303 46.20 -8.84 -8.98
N ASP A 304 47.04 -8.12 -8.25
CA ASP A 304 47.28 -6.70 -8.40
C ASP A 304 47.48 -6.32 -9.87
N VAL A 305 46.69 -5.37 -10.33
CA VAL A 305 47.01 -4.60 -11.53
C VAL A 305 48.01 -3.55 -11.07
N GLU A 306 49.30 -3.84 -11.21
CA GLU A 306 50.37 -2.85 -11.17
C GLU A 306 50.01 -1.71 -12.15
N HIS A 307 49.57 -0.58 -11.59
CA HIS A 307 49.66 0.68 -12.30
C HIS A 307 51.14 1.07 -12.34
N GLY A 308 51.76 0.85 -13.49
CA GLY A 308 52.99 1.54 -13.83
C GLY A 308 52.72 3.05 -13.89
N MET A 309 53.45 3.81 -13.08
CA MET A 309 53.95 5.15 -13.40
C MET A 309 54.94 5.57 -12.31
N GLU A 310 56.01 6.26 -12.75
CA GLU A 310 57.18 6.79 -12.03
C GLU A 310 58.41 5.85 -12.02
N MET A 311 59.61 6.17 -12.53
CA MET A 311 60.20 7.43 -13.01
C MET A 311 61.34 7.18 -14.02
N SER A 312 61.42 8.00 -15.08
CA SER A 312 62.61 8.74 -15.59
C SER A 312 62.34 9.27 -17.00
#